data_AF-A0A124GFX1-F1
#
_entry.id   AF-A0A124GFX1-F1
#
_cell.length_a   1.000
_cell.length_b   1.000
_cell.length_c   1.000
_cell.angle_alpha   90.00
_cell.angle_beta   90.00
_cell.angle_gamma   90.00
#
_symmetry.space_group_name_H-M   'P 1'
#
loop_
_entity.id
_entity.type
_entity.pdbx_description
1 polymer ?
#
loop_
_entity_poly.entity_id
_entity_poly.type
_entity_poly.pdbx_seq_one_letter_code
_entity_poly.pdbx_strand_id
1 'polypeptide(L)' 'MESRMRFVALRDPTDSWTVFDTANEGPAEFGGRVLIGLTSHEALRLAAATNDEAGCRKTNVLGSRQGQ' A
#
# COMPACT_ATOMS: atom_id res chain seq x y z
N MET A 1 -3.71 -9.05 15.82
CA MET A 1 -2.97 -9.12 14.53
C MET A 1 -3.79 -8.32 13.53
N GLU A 2 -3.79 -7.00 13.66
CA GLU A 2 -4.74 -6.17 12.93
C GLU A 2 -4.21 -5.84 11.53
N SER A 3 -4.90 -6.49 10.59
CA SER A 3 -5.20 -6.12 9.20
C SER A 3 -4.05 -5.73 8.27
N ARG A 4 -3.75 -6.70 7.40
CA ARG A 4 -2.76 -6.73 6.32
C ARG A 4 -3.19 -5.88 5.10
N MET A 5 -4.00 -4.86 5.33
CA MET A 5 -4.56 -3.98 4.31
C MET A 5 -4.49 -2.55 4.85
N ARG A 6 -3.29 -1.95 4.78
CA ARG A 6 -3.09 -0.55 5.19
C ARG A 6 -3.67 0.42 4.17
N PHE A 7 -3.58 0.04 2.90
CA PHE A 7 -3.94 0.88 1.77
C PHE A 7 -5.30 0.50 1.21
N VAL A 8 -6.19 1.46 1.06
CA VAL A 8 -7.58 1.26 0.59
C VAL A 8 -7.91 2.24 -0.53
N ALA A 9 -8.48 1.74 -1.62
CA ALA A 9 -8.97 2.60 -2.70
C ALA A 9 -10.31 3.22 -2.31
N LEU A 10 -10.38 4.56 -2.27
CA LEU A 10 -11.58 5.33 -1.98
C LEU A 10 -11.95 6.19 -3.19
N ARG A 11 -13.26 6.32 -3.46
CA ARG A 11 -13.79 7.26 -4.46
C ARG A 11 -14.14 8.58 -3.79
N ASP A 12 -13.58 9.66 -4.30
CA ASP A 12 -13.87 11.03 -3.91
C ASP A 12 -15.19 11.51 -4.57
N PRO A 13 -15.93 12.45 -3.95
CA PRO A 13 -17.12 13.10 -4.54
C PRO A 13 -16.94 13.67 -5.95
N THR A 14 -15.72 13.97 -6.41
CA THR A 14 -15.39 14.44 -7.77
C THR A 14 -15.23 13.29 -8.77
N ASP A 15 -15.75 12.09 -8.46
CA ASP A 15 -15.64 10.87 -9.26
C ASP A 15 -14.21 10.31 -9.43
N SER A 16 -13.24 10.96 -8.80
CA SER A 16 -11.84 10.53 -8.81
C SER A 16 -11.58 9.49 -7.74
N TRP A 17 -10.52 8.70 -7.89
CA TRP A 17 -10.11 7.73 -6.89
C TRP A 17 -8.81 8.13 -6.21
N THR A 18 -8.67 7.73 -4.95
CA THR A 18 -7.46 7.91 -4.15
C THR A 18 -7.13 6.63 -3.43
N VAL A 19 -5.85 6.36 -3.22
CA VAL A 19 -5.41 5.32 -2.27
C VAL A 19 -5.22 5.99 -0.91
N PHE A 20 -5.91 5.51 0.11
CA PHE A 20 -5.85 6.02 1.47
C PHE A 20 -5.03 5.08 2.34
N ASP A 21 -4.04 5.62 3.05
CA ASP A 21 -3.25 4.92 4.05
C ASP A 21 -3.95 5.06 5.41
N THR A 22 -4.45 3.95 5.92
CA THR A 22 -5.12 3.88 7.23
C THR A 22 -4.15 3.99 8.41
N ALA A 23 -2.84 3.77 8.21
CA ALA A 23 -1.83 3.93 9.24
C ALA A 23 -1.35 5.38 9.39
N ASN A 24 -1.32 6.13 8.28
CA ASN A 24 -0.94 7.55 8.27
C ASN A 24 -2.17 8.50 8.23
N GLU A 25 -3.37 7.94 8.19
CA GLU A 25 -4.65 8.66 8.14
C GLU A 25 -4.70 9.71 7.01
N GLY A 26 -4.15 9.37 5.84
CA GLY A 26 -4.02 10.30 4.72
C GLY A 26 -3.85 9.60 3.36
N PRO A 27 -3.76 10.36 2.26
CA PRO A 27 -3.53 9.79 0.94
C PRO A 27 -2.15 9.13 0.90
N ALA A 28 -2.11 7.92 0.34
CA ALA A 28 -0.91 7.12 0.25
C ALA A 28 0.10 7.77 -0.71
N GLU A 29 1.37 7.66 -0.38
CA GLU A 29 2.47 8.04 -1.25
C GLU A 29 3.16 6.78 -1.79
N PHE A 30 3.38 6.73 -3.11
CA PHE A 30 4.14 5.66 -3.74
C PHE A 30 5.20 6.25 -4.66
N GLY A 31 6.47 5.97 -4.38
CA GLY A 31 7.60 6.48 -5.15
C GLY A 31 7.71 8.01 -5.17
N GLY A 32 7.38 8.67 -4.04
CA GLY A 32 7.42 10.14 -3.93
C GLY A 32 6.25 10.85 -4.61
N ARG A 33 5.18 10.12 -4.98
CA ARG A 33 3.97 10.69 -5.57
C ARG A 33 2.74 10.30 -4.75
N VAL A 34 1.91 11.29 -4.46
CA VAL A 34 0.62 11.09 -3.77
C VAL A 34 -0.38 10.46 -4.73
N LEU A 35 -1.02 9.37 -4.29
CA LEU A 35 -1.93 8.55 -5.07
C LEU A 35 -3.37 9.10 -5.06
N ILE A 36 -3.56 10.28 -5.66
CA ILE A 36 -4.85 10.99 -5.79
C ILE A 36 -5.21 11.23 -7.26
N GLY A 37 -6.48 11.45 -7.56
CA GLY A 37 -6.93 11.77 -8.93
C GLY A 37 -6.85 10.57 -9.89
N LEU A 38 -6.90 9.36 -9.36
CA LEU A 38 -6.74 8.12 -10.10
C LEU A 38 -8.06 7.65 -10.71
N THR A 39 -7.98 6.79 -11.72
CA THR A 39 -9.13 5.98 -12.13
C THR A 39 -9.38 4.84 -11.12
N SER A 40 -10.59 4.26 -11.15
CA SER A 40 -10.95 3.11 -10.30
C SER A 40 -9.96 1.96 -10.43
N HIS A 41 -9.57 1.64 -11.66
CA HIS A 41 -8.61 0.58 -11.95
C HIS A 41 -7.22 0.88 -11.40
N GLU A 42 -6.74 2.11 -11.53
CA GLU A 42 -5.43 2.53 -11.01
C GLU A 42 -5.39 2.47 -9.49
N ALA A 43 -6.41 3.01 -8.82
CA ALA A 43 -6.48 2.99 -7.36
C ALA A 43 -6.52 1.57 -6.80
N LEU A 44 -7.29 0.67 -7.41
CA LEU A 44 -7.34 -0.74 -7.03
C LEU A 44 -5.98 -1.43 -7.22
N ARG A 45 -5.32 -1.24 -8.38
CA ARG A 45 -4.00 -1.83 -8.64
C ARG A 45 -2.94 -1.29 -7.67
N LEU A 46 -2.92 0.02 -7.46
CA LEU A 46 -1.95 0.66 -6.59
C LEU A 46 -2.17 0.25 -5.13
N ALA A 47 -3.40 0.30 -4.63
CA ALA A 47 -3.71 -0.18 -3.28
C ALA A 47 -3.28 -1.63 -3.07
N ALA A 48 -3.50 -2.52 -4.05
CA ALA A 48 -3.02 -3.89 -3.99
C ALA A 48 -1.49 -3.97 -3.97
N ALA A 49 -0.80 -3.22 -4.83
CA ALA A 49 0.66 -3.20 -4.90
C ALA A 49 1.32 -2.65 -3.62
N THR A 50 0.78 -1.58 -3.04
CA THR A 50 1.29 -1.00 -1.79
C THR A 50 0.97 -1.88 -0.58
N ASN A 51 -0.18 -2.55 -0.58
CA ASN A 51 -0.48 -3.58 0.43
C ASN A 51 0.43 -4.80 0.31
N ASP A 52 0.77 -5.22 -0.91
CA ASP A 52 1.72 -6.29 -1.14
C ASP A 52 3.11 -5.89 -0.66
N GLU A 53 3.60 -4.70 -0.99
CA GLU A 53 4.89 -4.18 -0.48
C GLU A 53 4.92 -4.13 1.05
N ALA A 54 3.88 -3.57 1.68
CA ALA A 54 3.77 -3.51 3.14
C ALA A 54 3.59 -4.89 3.80
N GLY A 55 2.95 -5.84 3.12
CA GLY A 55 2.69 -7.20 3.60
C GLY A 55 3.83 -8.18 3.35
N CYS A 56 4.62 -7.96 2.30
CA CYS A 56 5.73 -8.79 1.86
C CYS A 56 7.02 -8.51 2.66
N ARG A 57 6.97 -7.62 3.67
CA ARG A 57 7.98 -7.54 4.73
C ARG A 57 7.93 -8.74 5.69
N LYS A 58 7.68 -9.94 5.17
CA LYS A 58 7.77 -11.21 5.86
C LYS A 58 9.09 -11.87 5.45
N THR A 59 10.12 -11.51 6.23
CA THR A 59 11.31 -12.33 6.52
C THR A 59 12.16 -12.79 5.32
N ASN A 60 13.14 -11.97 4.92
CA ASN A 60 14.42 -12.51 4.48
C ASN A 60 15.57 -12.01 5.37
N VAL A 61 15.42 -12.22 6.69
CA VAL A 61 16.48 -11.96 7.67
C VAL A 61 16.64 -13.16 8.61
N LEU A 62 16.73 -14.38 8.08
CA LEU A 62 17.32 -15.50 8.83
C LEU A 62 17.75 -16.61 7.88
N GLY A 63 19.06 -16.84 7.74
CA GLY A 63 19.55 -18.01 7.00
C GLY A 63 20.93 -17.94 6.34
N SER A 64 21.82 -17.01 6.69
CA SER A 64 23.24 -17.13 6.31
C SER A 64 24.14 -16.88 7.51
N ARG A 65 24.05 -17.77 8.49
CA ARG A 65 25.11 -18.03 9.47
C ARG A 65 25.36 -19.53 9.48
N GLN A 66 26.03 -20.02 8.44
CA GLN A 66 26.66 -21.33 8.50
C GLN A 66 27.98 -21.11 9.23
N GLY A 67 27.92 -21.30 10.55
CA GLY A 67 29.08 -21.27 11.42
C GLY A 67 29.57 -22.69 11.67
N GLN A 68 30.81 -22.92 11.22
CA GLN A 68 31.79 -23.92 11.66
C GLN A 68 31.59 -25.38 11.24
#